data_AF-A0A967E9Y6-F1
#
_entry.id   AF-A0A967E9Y6-F1
#
_cell.length_a   1.000
_cell.length_b   1.000
_cell.length_c   1.000
_cell.angle_alpha   90.00
_cell.angle_beta   90.00
_cell.angle_gamma   90.00
#
_symmetry.space_group_name_H-M   'P 1'
#
loop_
_entity.id
_entity.type
_entity.pdbx_description
1 polymer ?
#
loop_
_entity_poly.entity_id
_entity_poly.type
_entity_poly.pdbx_seq_one_letter_code
_entity_poly.pdbx_strand_id
1 'polypeptide(L)'
;MKLPYLPNHDDSSFFDFLTKYYPGLTPGGHGQISAVEQTRSAGSMPVPQATTVLAIKYQAGVVIAGDRRATEGFQIADRRIEKVFKIDEWSAMAIAGAAGPCIEMAKLFQTELEHYEKLEGMVLSCEGKANKLGQMVKANLPMVFQGLVVMPLYVGYDVKRAEGRIFKYDITGGRYEESDYHAIGSGGKDARNTMREHFRRNLSEAEALKLALLSLYNAADDDVGTGGPDLIRGIYPTAKFVTAQGITDVVDDQLKAVYDDMITARRSRET
;
A
#
# COMPACT_ATOMS: atom_id res chain seq x y z
N MET A 1 -3.55 9.80 34.07
CA MET A 1 -4.67 10.78 34.04
C MET A 1 -5.84 10.08 33.36
N LYS A 2 -6.95 9.81 34.04
CA LYS A 2 -8.09 9.09 33.40
C LYS A 2 -8.74 10.03 32.37
N LEU A 3 -8.62 9.69 31.09
CA LEU A 3 -9.24 10.44 30.00
C LEU A 3 -10.78 10.35 30.15
N PRO A 4 -11.51 11.47 30.23
CA PRO A 4 -12.95 11.48 30.53
C PRO A 4 -13.82 10.83 29.44
N TYR A 5 -13.28 10.62 28.24
CA TYR A 5 -13.98 10.00 27.11
C TYR A 5 -13.56 8.55 26.85
N LEU A 6 -12.55 8.03 27.56
CA LEU A 6 -12.02 6.66 27.42
C LEU A 6 -11.74 6.07 28.82
N PRO A 7 -12.76 5.56 29.54
CA PRO A 7 -12.55 4.98 30.86
C PRO A 7 -11.73 3.68 30.76
N ASN A 8 -10.61 3.61 31.50
CA ASN A 8 -9.69 2.46 31.60
C ASN A 8 -8.81 2.19 30.36
N HIS A 9 -8.18 3.24 29.84
CA HIS A 9 -7.24 3.18 28.72
C HIS A 9 -5.83 3.56 29.17
N ASP A 10 -5.09 2.59 29.71
CA ASP A 10 -3.66 2.77 30.07
C ASP A 10 -2.72 2.33 28.93
N ASP A 11 -3.23 1.68 27.87
CA ASP A 11 -2.43 1.14 26.76
C ASP A 11 -2.49 2.04 25.52
N SER A 12 -1.37 2.46 24.96
CA SER A 12 -1.33 3.40 23.81
C SER A 12 -1.57 2.70 22.45
N SER A 13 -2.63 1.91 22.34
CA SER A 13 -2.97 1.10 21.16
C SER A 13 -4.46 1.18 20.88
N PHE A 14 -4.84 1.96 19.86
CA PHE A 14 -6.23 2.08 19.42
C PHE A 14 -6.77 0.75 18.87
N PHE A 15 -5.92 -0.01 18.19
CA PHE A 15 -6.26 -1.34 17.69
C PHE A 15 -6.61 -2.32 18.82
N ASP A 16 -5.84 -2.33 19.91
CA ASP A 16 -6.13 -3.18 21.07
C ASP A 16 -7.39 -2.69 21.80
N PHE A 17 -7.61 -1.38 21.87
CA PHE A 17 -8.83 -0.79 22.40
C PHE A 17 -10.07 -1.26 21.61
N LEU A 18 -10.04 -1.18 20.28
CA LEU A 18 -11.14 -1.68 19.44
C LEU A 18 -11.32 -3.19 19.64
N THR A 19 -10.24 -3.96 19.63
CA THR A 19 -10.30 -5.42 19.82
C THR A 19 -10.96 -5.80 21.14
N LYS A 20 -10.68 -5.05 22.21
CA LYS A 20 -11.19 -5.34 23.56
C LYS A 20 -12.62 -4.86 23.78
N TYR A 21 -12.95 -3.63 23.34
CA TYR A 21 -14.21 -2.97 23.70
C TYR A 21 -15.21 -2.86 22.56
N TYR A 22 -14.74 -2.86 21.31
CA TYR A 22 -15.57 -2.70 20.10
C TYR A 22 -15.13 -3.67 18.99
N PRO A 23 -15.13 -5.00 19.24
CA PRO A 23 -14.58 -5.97 18.30
C PRO A 23 -15.29 -5.97 16.93
N GLY A 24 -16.52 -5.45 16.85
CA GLY A 24 -17.21 -5.25 15.57
C GLY A 24 -16.52 -4.26 14.63
N LEU A 25 -15.71 -3.33 15.14
CA LEU A 25 -15.00 -2.30 14.37
C LEU A 25 -13.60 -2.71 13.93
N THR A 26 -13.16 -3.94 14.22
CA THR A 26 -11.87 -4.46 13.74
C THR A 26 -12.04 -5.15 12.38
N PRO A 27 -10.95 -5.30 11.60
CA PRO A 27 -10.97 -6.08 10.36
C PRO A 27 -11.50 -7.50 10.63
N GLY A 28 -12.66 -7.83 10.04
CA GLY A 28 -13.34 -9.12 10.23
C GLY A 28 -14.37 -9.17 11.38
N GLY A 29 -14.49 -8.12 12.20
CA GLY A 29 -15.46 -8.01 13.29
C GLY A 29 -16.92 -8.04 12.85
N HIS A 30 -17.21 -7.46 11.67
CA HIS A 30 -18.55 -7.44 11.07
C HIS A 30 -19.04 -8.84 10.62
N GLY A 31 -18.18 -9.86 10.57
CA GLY A 31 -18.52 -11.21 10.09
C GLY A 31 -19.10 -12.16 11.14
N GLN A 32 -19.02 -11.85 12.44
CA GLN A 32 -19.47 -12.79 13.48
C GLN A 32 -20.99 -12.79 13.74
N ILE A 33 -21.73 -11.78 13.30
CA ILE A 33 -23.17 -11.67 13.61
C ILE A 33 -24.07 -12.39 12.58
N SER A 34 -23.56 -12.78 11.40
CA SER A 34 -24.39 -13.37 10.33
C SER A 34 -23.93 -14.72 9.77
N ALA A 35 -22.78 -15.26 10.22
CA ALA A 35 -22.16 -16.42 9.56
C ALA A 35 -22.68 -17.80 10.01
N VAL A 36 -23.64 -17.88 10.96
CA VAL A 36 -24.14 -19.17 11.47
C VAL A 36 -25.19 -19.83 10.56
N GLU A 37 -25.79 -19.11 9.58
CA GLU A 37 -26.91 -19.65 8.79
C GLU A 37 -26.69 -19.84 7.28
N GLN A 38 -25.57 -19.42 6.68
CA GLN A 38 -25.41 -19.44 5.21
C GLN A 38 -24.27 -20.32 4.66
N THR A 39 -23.89 -21.38 5.36
CA THR A 39 -22.77 -22.26 4.98
C THR A 39 -23.07 -23.29 3.87
N ARG A 40 -24.06 -23.10 2.99
CA ARG A 40 -24.39 -24.11 1.95
C ARG A 40 -24.83 -23.59 0.58
N SER A 41 -24.28 -22.48 0.04
CA SER A 41 -24.44 -22.21 -1.42
C SER A 41 -23.60 -21.07 -2.05
N ALA A 42 -22.79 -20.30 -1.33
CA ALA A 42 -22.12 -19.15 -1.96
C ALA A 42 -20.81 -19.59 -2.62
N GLY A 43 -20.80 -19.68 -3.96
CA GLY A 43 -19.57 -19.47 -4.72
C GLY A 43 -18.93 -18.15 -4.29
N SER A 44 -17.60 -18.05 -4.37
CA SER A 44 -16.88 -16.82 -4.03
C SER A 44 -17.56 -15.62 -4.71
N MET A 45 -18.12 -14.70 -3.91
CA MET A 45 -18.62 -13.45 -4.46
C MET A 45 -17.39 -12.62 -4.87
N PRO A 46 -17.23 -12.29 -6.15
CA PRO A 46 -16.07 -11.53 -6.60
C PRO A 46 -16.13 -10.14 -5.95
N VAL A 47 -15.15 -9.84 -5.10
CA VAL A 47 -14.93 -8.51 -4.52
C VAL A 47 -13.83 -7.79 -5.30
N PRO A 48 -13.89 -6.45 -5.44
CA PRO A 48 -12.83 -5.70 -6.12
C PRO A 48 -11.46 -6.00 -5.53
N GLN A 49 -10.52 -6.38 -6.39
CA GLN A 49 -9.12 -6.59 -6.01
C GLN A 49 -8.31 -5.35 -6.39
N ALA A 50 -7.61 -4.79 -5.40
CA ALA A 50 -6.49 -3.89 -5.60
C ALA A 50 -5.29 -4.69 -6.11
N THR A 51 -4.75 -4.27 -7.24
CA THR A 51 -3.74 -5.02 -7.99
C THR A 51 -2.32 -4.60 -7.63
N THR A 52 -1.61 -3.84 -8.47
CA THR A 52 -0.15 -3.77 -8.40
C THR A 52 0.35 -2.48 -7.75
N VAL A 53 1.19 -2.66 -6.73
CA VAL A 53 1.88 -1.56 -6.04
C VAL A 53 3.35 -1.89 -5.84
N LEU A 54 4.19 -0.87 -5.80
CA LEU A 54 5.64 -1.01 -5.69
C LEU A 54 6.27 0.12 -4.89
N ALA A 55 7.51 -0.11 -4.46
CA ALA A 55 8.36 0.88 -3.82
C ALA A 55 9.80 0.72 -4.27
N ILE A 56 10.52 1.84 -4.40
CA ILE A 56 11.93 1.90 -4.80
C ILE A 56 12.66 2.90 -3.90
N LYS A 57 13.76 2.46 -3.29
CA LYS A 57 14.68 3.33 -2.55
C LYS A 57 15.54 4.10 -3.53
N TYR A 58 15.73 5.39 -3.26
CA TYR A 58 16.56 6.29 -4.05
C TYR A 58 17.39 7.18 -3.13
N GLN A 59 18.25 8.04 -3.71
CA GLN A 59 19.27 8.76 -2.92
C GLN A 59 18.71 9.57 -1.74
N ALA A 60 17.50 10.13 -1.86
CA ALA A 60 16.93 11.03 -0.86
C ALA A 60 15.83 10.38 -0.01
N GLY A 61 15.42 9.14 -0.32
CA GLY A 61 14.27 8.52 0.34
C GLY A 61 13.72 7.30 -0.40
N VAL A 62 12.40 7.17 -0.42
CA VAL A 62 11.69 6.10 -1.15
C VAL A 62 10.55 6.71 -1.98
N VAL A 63 10.36 6.20 -3.19
CA VAL A 63 9.13 6.40 -3.96
C VAL A 63 8.24 5.18 -3.80
N ILE A 64 6.95 5.40 -3.57
CA ILE A 64 5.93 4.37 -3.54
C ILE A 64 4.85 4.69 -4.56
N ALA A 65 4.44 3.69 -5.34
CA ALA A 65 3.51 3.88 -6.45
C ALA A 65 2.53 2.71 -6.59
N GLY A 66 1.38 2.98 -7.21
CA GLY A 66 0.34 1.99 -7.44
C GLY A 66 -0.49 2.32 -8.67
N ASP A 67 -0.88 1.28 -9.41
CA ASP A 67 -1.78 1.44 -10.55
C ASP A 67 -3.22 1.75 -10.09
N ARG A 68 -4.09 2.11 -11.03
CA ARG A 68 -5.45 2.62 -10.73
C ARG A 68 -6.59 1.64 -11.02
N ARG A 69 -6.28 0.42 -11.49
CA ARG A 69 -7.33 -0.55 -11.83
C ARG A 69 -7.74 -1.37 -10.60
N ALA A 70 -9.04 -1.58 -10.44
CA ALA A 70 -9.60 -2.61 -9.59
C ALA A 70 -10.41 -3.58 -10.44
N THR A 71 -10.29 -4.88 -10.18
CA THR A 71 -11.01 -5.92 -10.94
C THR A 71 -11.92 -6.76 -10.05
N GLU A 72 -13.09 -7.13 -10.59
CA GLU A 72 -14.00 -8.13 -10.03
C GLU A 72 -14.07 -9.30 -11.00
N GLY A 73 -13.32 -10.37 -10.71
CA GLY A 73 -13.07 -11.43 -11.68
C GLY A 73 -12.40 -10.87 -12.94
N PHE A 74 -13.08 -10.96 -14.08
CA PHE A 74 -12.60 -10.43 -15.37
C PHE A 74 -13.15 -9.04 -15.73
N GLN A 75 -13.95 -8.44 -14.86
CA GLN A 75 -14.53 -7.11 -15.08
C GLN A 75 -13.68 -6.03 -14.41
N ILE A 76 -13.58 -4.86 -15.05
CA ILE A 76 -12.99 -3.67 -14.43
C ILE A 76 -14.06 -3.03 -13.54
N ALA A 77 -13.89 -3.14 -12.23
CA ALA A 77 -14.78 -2.54 -11.25
C ALA A 77 -14.52 -1.04 -11.09
N ASP A 78 -13.24 -0.63 -11.11
CA ASP A 78 -12.83 0.77 -11.04
C ASP A 78 -11.55 1.01 -11.84
N ARG A 79 -11.40 2.24 -12.36
CA ARG A 79 -10.21 2.74 -13.07
C ARG A 79 -9.50 3.85 -12.31
N ARG A 80 -10.01 4.30 -11.16
CA ARG A 80 -9.48 5.45 -10.41
C ARG A 80 -9.18 5.12 -8.95
N ILE A 81 -9.14 3.85 -8.57
CA ILE A 81 -8.88 3.47 -7.18
C ILE A 81 -7.52 4.03 -6.71
N GLU A 82 -7.48 4.58 -5.51
CA GLU A 82 -6.23 5.00 -4.86
C GLU A 82 -5.73 3.85 -3.99
N LYS A 83 -4.48 3.42 -4.22
CA LYS A 83 -3.86 2.30 -3.50
C LYS A 83 -2.72 2.72 -2.61
N VAL A 84 -2.27 3.98 -2.71
CA VAL A 84 -1.11 4.52 -2.00
C VAL A 84 -1.61 5.59 -1.04
N PHE A 85 -1.43 5.35 0.26
CA PHE A 85 -1.94 6.19 1.33
C PHE A 85 -0.78 6.83 2.08
N LYS A 86 -0.89 8.13 2.36
CA LYS A 86 -0.08 8.77 3.39
C LYS A 86 -0.47 8.17 4.74
N ILE A 87 0.50 7.74 5.54
CA ILE A 87 0.24 7.12 6.85
C ILE A 87 0.50 8.12 7.98
N ASP A 88 1.62 8.83 7.93
CA ASP A 88 1.93 9.94 8.84
C ASP A 88 2.83 10.96 8.12
N GLU A 89 3.59 11.79 8.85
CA GLU A 89 4.47 12.79 8.24
C GLU A 89 5.62 12.19 7.40
N TRP A 90 6.14 11.02 7.76
CA TRP A 90 7.32 10.41 7.13
C TRP A 90 7.09 8.97 6.67
N SER A 91 5.86 8.54 6.48
CA SER A 91 5.56 7.19 6.01
C SER A 91 4.31 7.08 5.15
N ALA A 92 4.34 6.13 4.24
CA ALA A 92 3.25 5.82 3.34
C ALA A 92 3.07 4.31 3.27
N MET A 93 1.89 3.88 2.85
CA MET A 93 1.57 2.47 2.66
C MET A 93 0.83 2.31 1.35
N ALA A 94 1.18 1.27 0.61
CA ALA A 94 0.39 0.80 -0.51
C ALA A 94 -0.26 -0.54 -0.21
N ILE A 95 -1.40 -0.81 -0.82
CA ILE A 95 -2.22 -1.99 -0.54
C ILE A 95 -2.55 -2.78 -1.80
N ALA A 96 -2.54 -4.10 -1.68
CA ALA A 96 -3.00 -5.05 -2.69
C ALA A 96 -3.91 -6.13 -2.04
N GLY A 97 -4.89 -6.65 -2.78
CA GLY A 97 -5.90 -7.60 -2.29
C GLY A 97 -7.31 -7.00 -2.26
N ALA A 98 -8.19 -7.47 -1.37
CA ALA A 98 -9.58 -7.04 -1.32
C ALA A 98 -9.68 -5.53 -0.99
N ALA A 99 -10.19 -4.73 -1.92
CA ALA A 99 -10.10 -3.27 -1.89
C ALA A 99 -10.71 -2.63 -0.62
N GLY A 100 -11.92 -3.05 -0.24
CA GLY A 100 -12.61 -2.56 0.96
C GLY A 100 -11.79 -2.80 2.24
N PRO A 101 -11.47 -4.08 2.57
CA PRO A 101 -10.61 -4.41 3.71
C PRO A 101 -9.26 -3.71 3.68
N CYS A 102 -8.66 -3.53 2.51
CA CYS A 102 -7.40 -2.83 2.40
C CYS A 102 -7.51 -1.33 2.77
N ILE A 103 -8.56 -0.64 2.29
CA ILE A 103 -8.82 0.77 2.63
C ILE A 103 -9.10 0.92 4.13
N GLU A 104 -9.86 -0.01 4.71
CA GLU A 104 -10.13 -0.05 6.14
C GLU A 104 -8.85 -0.19 6.95
N MET A 105 -7.97 -1.14 6.57
CA MET A 105 -6.67 -1.33 7.22
C MET A 105 -5.80 -0.07 7.15
N ALA A 106 -5.77 0.63 6.01
CA ALA A 106 -5.00 1.86 5.86
C ALA A 106 -5.50 2.97 6.80
N LYS A 107 -6.81 3.17 6.89
CA LYS A 107 -7.41 4.18 7.78
C LYS A 107 -7.23 3.83 9.25
N LEU A 108 -7.38 2.55 9.60
CA LEU A 108 -7.17 2.09 10.96
C LEU A 108 -5.70 2.25 11.38
N PHE A 109 -4.77 1.99 10.48
CA PHE A 109 -3.34 2.16 10.75
C PHE A 109 -2.95 3.63 10.93
N GLN A 110 -3.47 4.54 10.09
CA GLN A 110 -3.33 5.99 10.29
C GLN A 110 -3.82 6.40 11.70
N THR A 111 -5.03 5.95 12.07
CA THR A 111 -5.64 6.29 13.36
C THR A 111 -4.84 5.72 14.53
N GLU A 112 -4.34 4.49 14.41
CA GLU A 112 -3.47 3.85 15.41
C GLU A 112 -2.22 4.69 15.70
N LEU A 113 -1.53 5.17 14.65
CA LEU A 113 -0.32 5.96 14.82
C LEU A 113 -0.60 7.34 15.40
N GLU A 114 -1.63 8.02 14.90
CA GLU A 114 -2.04 9.35 15.41
C GLU A 114 -2.52 9.25 16.87
N HIS A 115 -3.19 8.15 17.23
CA HIS A 115 -3.60 7.88 18.60
C HIS A 115 -2.40 7.69 19.52
N TYR A 116 -1.43 6.85 19.13
CA TYR A 116 -0.19 6.66 19.88
C TYR A 116 0.53 8.00 20.11
N GLU A 117 0.70 8.79 19.05
CA GLU A 117 1.39 10.08 19.13
C GLU A 117 0.69 11.06 20.07
N LYS A 118 -0.64 11.13 20.06
CA LYS A 118 -1.42 12.00 20.94
C LYS A 118 -1.35 11.58 22.42
N LEU A 119 -1.19 10.29 22.70
CA LEU A 119 -1.11 9.79 24.08
C LEU A 119 0.30 9.88 24.64
N GLU A 120 1.30 9.46 23.88
CA GLU A 120 2.70 9.39 24.33
C GLU A 120 3.46 10.71 24.09
N GLY A 121 2.92 11.61 23.26
CA GLY A 121 3.58 12.85 22.88
C GLY A 121 4.81 12.65 21.99
N MET A 122 4.99 11.44 21.43
CA MET A 122 6.09 11.10 20.54
C MET A 122 5.66 10.15 19.43
N VAL A 123 6.31 10.28 18.28
CA VAL A 123 6.09 9.38 17.14
C VAL A 123 6.80 8.03 17.34
N LEU A 124 6.18 6.96 16.84
CA LEU A 124 6.83 5.65 16.76
C LEU A 124 8.05 5.68 15.82
N SER A 125 9.03 4.80 16.09
CA SER A 125 10.11 4.55 15.12
C SER A 125 9.57 3.89 13.85
N CYS A 126 10.35 3.93 12.77
CA CYS A 126 9.97 3.25 11.52
C CYS A 126 9.72 1.74 11.74
N GLU A 127 10.54 1.07 12.56
CA GLU A 127 10.32 -0.32 12.95
C GLU A 127 9.09 -0.50 13.84
N GLY A 128 8.83 0.43 14.76
CA GLY A 128 7.65 0.39 15.63
C GLY A 128 6.35 0.45 14.83
N LYS A 129 6.26 1.39 13.89
CA LYS A 129 5.15 1.52 12.93
C LYS A 129 4.99 0.23 12.12
N ALA A 130 6.11 -0.26 11.57
CA ALA A 130 6.08 -1.46 10.76
C ALA A 130 5.67 -2.72 11.56
N ASN A 131 6.07 -2.82 12.83
CA ASN A 131 5.64 -3.91 13.73
C ASN A 131 4.15 -3.84 14.06
N LYS A 132 3.61 -2.64 14.33
CA LYS A 132 2.17 -2.42 14.54
C LYS A 132 1.34 -2.85 13.34
N LEU A 133 1.77 -2.48 12.13
CA LEU A 133 1.12 -2.94 10.90
C LEU A 133 1.16 -4.47 10.76
N GLY A 134 2.27 -5.12 11.13
CA GLY A 134 2.36 -6.59 11.11
C GLY A 134 1.35 -7.27 12.04
N GLN A 135 1.08 -6.68 13.21
CA GLN A 135 0.03 -7.15 14.13
C GLN A 135 -1.36 -7.04 13.50
N MET A 136 -1.65 -5.94 12.81
CA MET A 136 -2.92 -5.74 12.10
C MET A 136 -3.09 -6.74 10.94
N VAL A 137 -2.03 -7.01 10.17
CA VAL A 137 -2.03 -8.02 9.11
C VAL A 137 -2.30 -9.40 9.70
N LYS A 138 -1.63 -9.76 10.81
CA LYS A 138 -1.86 -11.03 11.51
C LYS A 138 -3.31 -11.15 12.00
N ALA A 139 -3.90 -10.07 12.49
CA ALA A 139 -5.29 -10.06 12.94
C ALA A 139 -6.28 -10.29 11.79
N ASN A 140 -5.92 -9.94 10.56
CA ASN A 140 -6.72 -10.21 9.35
C ASN A 140 -6.64 -11.67 8.85
N LEU A 141 -5.83 -12.54 9.47
CA LEU A 141 -5.65 -13.92 9.01
C LEU A 141 -6.96 -14.73 8.86
N PRO A 142 -7.97 -14.62 9.74
CA PRO A 142 -9.26 -15.29 9.53
C PRO A 142 -9.98 -14.86 8.24
N MET A 143 -9.83 -13.60 7.83
CA MET A 143 -10.42 -13.04 6.62
C MET A 143 -9.71 -13.50 5.35
N VAL A 144 -8.41 -13.79 5.43
CA VAL A 144 -7.64 -14.40 4.33
C VAL A 144 -8.26 -15.74 3.92
N PHE A 145 -8.68 -16.58 4.87
CA PHE A 145 -9.36 -17.84 4.58
C PHE A 145 -10.76 -17.67 3.96
N GLN A 146 -11.34 -16.49 4.04
CA GLN A 146 -12.60 -16.11 3.39
C GLN A 146 -12.36 -15.42 2.02
N GLY A 147 -11.12 -15.36 1.54
CA GLY A 147 -10.75 -14.70 0.28
C GLY A 147 -10.55 -13.18 0.38
N LEU A 148 -10.62 -12.61 1.59
CA LEU A 148 -10.48 -11.18 1.85
C LEU A 148 -9.05 -10.84 2.28
N VAL A 149 -8.12 -11.10 1.35
CA VAL A 149 -6.68 -10.91 1.56
C VAL A 149 -6.34 -9.42 1.57
N VAL A 150 -5.45 -9.00 2.48
CA VAL A 150 -4.87 -7.66 2.52
C VAL A 150 -3.36 -7.80 2.62
N MET A 151 -2.65 -7.31 1.61
CA MET A 151 -1.20 -7.29 1.55
C MET A 151 -0.73 -5.84 1.51
N PRO A 152 -0.14 -5.32 2.60
CA PRO A 152 0.44 -4.00 2.59
C PRO A 152 1.91 -4.02 2.14
N LEU A 153 2.33 -2.92 1.55
CA LEU A 153 3.72 -2.53 1.32
C LEU A 153 3.93 -1.20 2.04
N TYR A 154 4.71 -1.21 3.11
CA TYR A 154 4.93 -0.03 3.95
C TYR A 154 6.30 0.59 3.64
N VAL A 155 6.35 1.92 3.58
CA VAL A 155 7.59 2.67 3.39
C VAL A 155 7.66 3.80 4.40
N GLY A 156 8.86 4.14 4.83
CA GLY A 156 9.07 5.30 5.68
C GLY A 156 10.47 5.88 5.54
N TYR A 157 10.59 7.16 5.84
CA TYR A 157 11.88 7.81 6.00
C TYR A 157 12.31 7.72 7.47
N ASP A 158 13.43 7.05 7.72
CA ASP A 158 14.02 6.95 9.04
C ASP A 158 14.90 8.17 9.30
N VAL A 159 14.34 9.14 10.01
CA VAL A 159 15.02 10.41 10.33
C VAL A 159 16.34 10.19 11.08
N LYS A 160 16.45 9.16 11.91
CA LYS A 160 17.68 8.88 12.68
C LYS A 160 18.78 8.33 11.78
N ARG A 161 18.41 7.50 10.80
CA ARG A 161 19.35 6.90 9.84
C ARG A 161 19.54 7.71 8.57
N ALA A 162 18.74 8.76 8.39
CA ALA A 162 18.69 9.59 7.19
C ALA A 162 18.48 8.78 5.90
N GLU A 163 17.65 7.73 5.95
CA GLU A 163 17.40 6.85 4.81
C GLU A 163 15.93 6.45 4.66
N GLY A 164 15.50 6.23 3.42
CA GLY A 164 14.22 5.58 3.15
C GLY A 164 14.30 4.07 3.36
N ARG A 165 13.21 3.48 3.84
CA ARG A 165 13.09 2.06 4.20
C ARG A 165 11.80 1.46 3.65
N ILE A 166 11.86 0.19 3.29
CA ILE A 166 10.77 -0.56 2.67
C ILE A 166 10.51 -1.82 3.49
N PHE A 167 9.25 -2.08 3.82
CA PHE A 167 8.83 -3.26 4.56
C PHE A 167 7.71 -3.98 3.82
N LYS A 168 7.92 -5.28 3.59
CA LYS A 168 6.89 -6.19 3.10
C LYS A 168 6.36 -7.07 4.22
N TYR A 169 5.17 -7.61 3.99
CA TYR A 169 4.48 -8.49 4.92
C TYR A 169 4.10 -9.80 4.26
N ASP A 170 4.05 -10.87 5.06
CA ASP A 170 3.33 -12.09 4.71
C ASP A 170 1.94 -12.11 5.36
N ILE A 171 1.08 -13.04 4.92
CA ILE A 171 -0.30 -13.18 5.41
C ILE A 171 -0.39 -13.51 6.91
N THR A 172 0.70 -13.97 7.53
CA THR A 172 0.76 -14.30 8.97
C THR A 172 1.21 -13.10 9.82
N GLY A 173 1.47 -11.96 9.18
CA GLY A 173 1.96 -10.74 9.82
C GLY A 173 3.47 -10.71 10.00
N GLY A 174 4.21 -11.64 9.40
CA GLY A 174 5.67 -11.59 9.34
C GLY A 174 6.12 -10.36 8.58
N ARG A 175 6.99 -9.55 9.19
CA ARG A 175 7.53 -8.31 8.62
C ARG A 175 8.96 -8.54 8.15
N TYR A 176 9.27 -8.11 6.93
CA TYR A 176 10.61 -8.20 6.36
C TYR A 176 11.00 -6.87 5.73
N GLU A 177 12.24 -6.44 5.99
CA GLU A 177 12.80 -5.23 5.39
C GLU A 177 13.44 -5.56 4.05
N GLU A 178 13.18 -4.74 3.03
CA GLU A 178 13.73 -4.87 1.69
C GLU A 178 14.76 -3.75 1.46
N SER A 179 15.92 -4.11 0.93
CA SER A 179 17.06 -3.18 0.84
C SER A 179 16.89 -2.10 -0.23
N ASP A 180 16.31 -2.46 -1.37
CA ASP A 180 16.40 -1.67 -2.60
C ASP A 180 15.02 -1.34 -3.20
N TYR A 181 14.21 -2.36 -3.44
CA TYR A 181 12.88 -2.21 -4.04
C TYR A 181 11.99 -3.43 -3.75
N HIS A 182 10.68 -3.25 -3.85
CA HIS A 182 9.73 -4.37 -3.79
C HIS A 182 8.44 -4.04 -4.53
N ALA A 183 7.70 -5.06 -4.95
CA ALA A 183 6.34 -4.90 -5.46
C ALA A 183 5.47 -6.06 -4.98
N ILE A 184 4.18 -5.81 -4.83
CA ILE A 184 3.15 -6.79 -4.47
C ILE A 184 1.93 -6.59 -5.38
N GLY A 185 0.98 -7.52 -5.31
CA GLY A 185 -0.17 -7.54 -6.23
C GLY A 185 0.01 -8.50 -7.40
N SER A 186 -1.00 -8.57 -8.27
CA SER A 186 -1.05 -9.48 -9.42
C SER A 186 0.13 -9.29 -10.38
N GLY A 187 0.44 -8.04 -10.77
CA GLY A 187 1.58 -7.67 -11.61
C GLY A 187 2.88 -7.43 -10.83
N GLY A 188 2.91 -7.76 -9.53
CA GLY A 188 4.08 -7.52 -8.68
C GLY A 188 5.31 -8.31 -9.13
N LYS A 189 5.13 -9.48 -9.76
CA LYS A 189 6.24 -10.26 -10.32
C LYS A 189 6.91 -9.51 -11.48
N ASP A 190 6.12 -9.01 -12.42
CA ASP A 190 6.61 -8.38 -13.64
C ASP A 190 7.20 -6.99 -13.35
N ALA A 191 6.59 -6.26 -12.40
CA ALA A 191 7.18 -5.06 -11.84
C ALA A 191 8.56 -5.33 -11.20
N ARG A 192 8.70 -6.40 -10.39
CA ARG A 192 9.99 -6.76 -9.79
C ARG A 192 11.03 -7.18 -10.82
N ASN A 193 10.64 -7.81 -11.93
CA ASN A 193 11.56 -8.15 -13.01
C ASN A 193 12.10 -6.88 -13.67
N THR A 194 11.23 -5.92 -13.96
CA THR A 194 11.63 -4.62 -14.52
C THR A 194 12.56 -3.86 -13.57
N MET A 195 12.22 -3.81 -12.28
CA MET A 195 13.10 -3.19 -11.27
C MET A 195 14.45 -3.92 -11.19
N ARG A 196 14.47 -5.25 -11.25
CA ARG A 196 15.73 -6.02 -11.23
C ARG A 196 16.68 -5.65 -12.37
N GLU A 197 16.15 -5.43 -13.57
CA GLU A 197 16.96 -5.13 -14.74
C GLU A 197 17.50 -3.69 -14.76
N HIS A 198 16.70 -2.74 -14.26
CA HIS A 198 16.98 -1.31 -14.43
C HIS A 198 17.41 -0.60 -13.14
N PHE A 199 17.26 -1.23 -11.98
CA PHE A 199 17.66 -0.62 -10.72
C PHE A 199 19.18 -0.47 -10.63
N ARG A 200 19.58 0.68 -10.10
CA ARG A 200 20.94 0.95 -9.64
C ARG A 200 20.85 1.67 -8.31
N ARG A 201 21.90 1.57 -7.50
CA ARG A 201 21.97 2.35 -6.26
C ARG A 201 22.08 3.84 -6.59
N ASN A 202 21.62 4.67 -5.65
CA ASN A 202 21.70 6.13 -5.72
C ASN A 202 20.99 6.73 -6.95
N LEU A 203 19.83 6.21 -7.30
CA LEU A 203 18.94 6.86 -8.28
C LEU A 203 18.63 8.28 -7.82
N SER A 204 18.61 9.22 -8.77
CA SER A 204 17.97 10.51 -8.54
C SER A 204 16.45 10.34 -8.43
N GLU A 205 15.78 11.37 -7.93
CA GLU A 205 14.31 11.37 -7.79
C GLU A 205 13.60 11.11 -9.12
N ALA A 206 14.03 11.80 -10.19
CA ALA A 206 13.47 11.63 -11.53
C ALA A 206 13.72 10.23 -12.10
N GLU A 207 14.89 9.64 -11.83
CA GLU A 207 15.21 8.29 -12.27
C GLU A 207 14.41 7.24 -11.50
N ALA A 208 14.18 7.44 -10.20
CA ALA A 208 13.35 6.58 -9.38
C ALA A 208 11.88 6.61 -9.83
N LEU A 209 11.34 7.80 -10.11
CA LEU A 209 10.00 7.94 -10.67
C LEU A 209 9.88 7.25 -12.02
N LYS A 210 10.84 7.48 -12.92
CA LYS A 210 10.86 6.83 -14.24
C LYS A 210 10.88 5.30 -14.11
N LEU A 211 11.69 4.77 -13.20
CA LEU A 211 11.76 3.32 -12.96
C LEU A 211 10.44 2.78 -12.37
N ALA A 212 9.82 3.51 -11.44
CA ALA A 212 8.53 3.15 -10.87
C ALA A 212 7.44 3.07 -11.96
N LEU A 213 7.33 4.10 -12.79
CA LEU A 213 6.33 4.17 -13.86
C LEU A 213 6.58 3.16 -14.98
N LEU A 214 7.84 2.90 -15.32
CA LEU A 214 8.24 1.83 -16.25
C LEU A 214 7.85 0.46 -15.71
N SER A 215 8.04 0.22 -14.41
CA SER A 215 7.74 -1.06 -13.77
C SER A 215 6.24 -1.33 -13.71
N LEU A 216 5.41 -0.31 -13.42
CA LEU A 216 3.95 -0.43 -13.52
C LEU A 216 3.47 -0.58 -14.97
N TYR A 217 4.12 0.11 -15.91
CA TYR A 217 3.81 -0.02 -17.33
C TYR A 217 4.06 -1.44 -17.83
N ASN A 218 5.24 -2.00 -17.58
CA ASN A 218 5.58 -3.36 -17.99
C ASN A 218 4.68 -4.39 -17.30
N ALA A 219 4.37 -4.18 -16.02
CA ALA A 219 3.39 -5.04 -15.33
C ALA A 219 2.01 -5.00 -15.99
N ALA A 220 1.55 -3.84 -16.47
CA ALA A 220 0.29 -3.72 -17.19
C ALA A 220 0.29 -4.36 -18.59
N ASP A 221 1.46 -4.58 -19.17
CA ASP A 221 1.62 -5.26 -20.47
C ASP A 221 1.30 -6.76 -20.33
N ASP A 222 1.71 -7.37 -19.21
CA ASP A 222 1.62 -8.82 -18.97
C ASP A 222 0.52 -9.24 -17.98
N ASP A 223 0.05 -8.34 -17.09
CA ASP A 223 -0.99 -8.63 -16.09
C ASP A 223 -2.31 -7.91 -16.36
N VAL A 224 -3.38 -8.70 -16.56
CA VAL A 224 -4.75 -8.20 -16.79
C VAL A 224 -5.31 -7.38 -15.63
N GLY A 225 -4.88 -7.67 -14.40
CA GLY A 225 -5.30 -6.94 -13.20
C GLY A 225 -4.69 -5.54 -13.09
N THR A 226 -3.54 -5.31 -13.73
CA THR A 226 -2.80 -4.05 -13.64
C THR A 226 -3.30 -3.05 -14.68
N GLY A 227 -3.59 -1.84 -14.25
CA GLY A 227 -3.94 -0.73 -15.13
C GLY A 227 -2.72 0.04 -15.60
N GLY A 228 -2.41 -0.01 -16.90
CA GLY A 228 -1.47 0.92 -17.53
C GLY A 228 -2.03 2.36 -17.57
N PRO A 229 -1.23 3.33 -18.03
CA PRO A 229 -1.70 4.71 -18.20
C PRO A 229 -2.83 4.80 -19.23
N ASP A 230 -3.96 5.43 -18.88
CA ASP A 230 -5.06 5.73 -19.81
C ASP A 230 -4.94 7.19 -20.27
N LEU A 231 -4.25 7.38 -21.40
CA LEU A 231 -3.96 8.71 -21.94
C LEU A 231 -5.21 9.43 -22.47
N ILE A 232 -6.25 8.68 -22.85
CA ILE A 232 -7.52 9.26 -23.33
C ILE A 232 -8.28 9.87 -22.16
N ARG A 233 -8.30 9.19 -21.01
CA ARG A 233 -9.03 9.63 -19.81
C ARG A 233 -8.17 10.42 -18.82
N GLY A 234 -6.88 10.61 -19.10
CA GLY A 234 -5.93 11.22 -18.19
C GLY A 234 -5.85 10.48 -16.86
N ILE A 235 -5.75 9.15 -16.88
CA ILE A 235 -5.61 8.33 -15.68
C ILE A 235 -4.20 7.77 -15.63
N TYR A 236 -3.46 8.21 -14.61
CA TYR A 236 -2.10 7.76 -14.34
C TYR A 236 -2.04 7.04 -12.99
N PRO A 237 -1.04 6.15 -12.78
CA PRO A 237 -0.72 5.64 -11.46
C PRO A 237 -0.54 6.75 -10.43
N THR A 238 -0.83 6.46 -9.16
CA THR A 238 -0.46 7.38 -8.08
C THR A 238 0.95 7.09 -7.62
N ALA A 239 1.75 8.12 -7.38
CA ALA A 239 3.08 7.99 -6.77
C ALA A 239 3.27 9.04 -5.67
N LYS A 240 3.99 8.67 -4.61
CA LYS A 240 4.37 9.57 -3.52
C LYS A 240 5.85 9.40 -3.20
N PHE A 241 6.54 10.51 -2.96
CA PHE A 241 7.90 10.51 -2.43
C PHE A 241 7.86 10.66 -0.91
N VAL A 242 8.70 9.90 -0.23
CA VAL A 242 8.87 9.95 1.22
C VAL A 242 10.33 10.26 1.52
N THR A 243 10.61 11.46 2.03
CA THR A 243 11.95 12.01 2.28
C THR A 243 12.06 12.60 3.68
N ALA A 244 13.22 13.20 4.00
CA ALA A 244 13.41 13.95 5.24
C ALA A 244 12.40 15.11 5.42
N GLN A 245 11.92 15.69 4.31
CA GLN A 245 10.97 16.80 4.32
C GLN A 245 9.51 16.33 4.46
N GLY A 246 9.29 15.03 4.56
CA GLY A 246 7.97 14.41 4.68
C GLY A 246 7.53 13.78 3.36
N ILE A 247 6.21 13.83 3.09
CA ILE A 247 5.59 13.15 1.96
C ILE A 247 5.08 14.15 0.94
N THR A 248 5.39 13.90 -0.32
CA THR A 248 4.92 14.72 -1.45
C THR A 248 4.25 13.83 -2.49
N ASP A 249 3.06 14.23 -2.93
CA ASP A 249 2.36 13.61 -4.05
C ASP A 249 3.00 14.01 -5.38
N VAL A 250 3.19 13.04 -6.27
CA VAL A 250 3.62 13.33 -7.65
C VAL A 250 2.41 13.77 -8.44
N VAL A 251 2.45 15.00 -8.97
CA VAL A 251 1.33 15.59 -9.72
C VAL A 251 1.21 14.97 -11.12
N ASP A 252 -0.02 14.92 -11.64
CA ASP A 252 -0.36 14.28 -12.92
C ASP A 252 0.48 14.81 -14.10
N ASP A 253 0.83 16.10 -14.12
CA ASP A 253 1.66 16.68 -15.18
C ASP A 253 3.07 16.06 -15.24
N GLN A 254 3.66 15.76 -14.08
CA GLN A 254 4.96 15.09 -14.00
C GLN A 254 4.84 13.64 -14.47
N LEU A 255 3.80 12.93 -14.04
CA LEU A 255 3.53 11.56 -14.46
C LEU A 255 3.32 11.47 -15.98
N LYS A 256 2.53 12.38 -16.53
CA LYS A 256 2.25 12.49 -17.96
C LYS A 256 3.53 12.74 -18.76
N ALA A 257 4.37 13.68 -18.34
CA ALA A 257 5.63 13.97 -19.03
C ALA A 257 6.53 12.74 -19.12
N VAL A 258 6.65 11.97 -18.02
CA VAL A 258 7.45 10.73 -18.02
C VAL A 258 6.86 9.68 -18.97
N TYR A 259 5.54 9.52 -19.01
CA TYR A 259 4.89 8.57 -19.93
C TYR A 259 5.00 9.00 -21.40
N ASP A 260 4.82 10.28 -21.71
CA ASP A 260 4.97 10.81 -23.07
C ASP A 260 6.40 10.53 -23.59
N ASP A 261 7.43 10.74 -22.75
CA ASP A 261 8.82 10.41 -23.08
C ASP A 261 9.03 8.90 -23.29
N MET A 262 8.48 8.06 -22.40
CA MET A 262 8.59 6.60 -22.48
C MET A 262 7.95 6.05 -23.76
N ILE A 263 6.76 6.53 -24.10
CA ILE A 263 6.01 6.08 -25.29
C ILE A 263 6.73 6.53 -26.56
N THR A 264 7.23 7.78 -26.59
CA THR A 264 8.00 8.29 -27.72
C THR A 264 9.26 7.45 -27.95
N ALA A 265 9.99 7.12 -26.89
CA ALA A 265 11.20 6.31 -26.96
C ALA A 265 10.94 4.84 -27.37
N ARG A 266 9.78 4.26 -27.05
CA ARG A 266 9.40 2.93 -27.52
C ARG A 266 9.00 2.94 -28.99
N ARG A 267 8.18 3.90 -29.42
CA ARG A 267 7.76 4.03 -30.83
C ARG A 267 8.97 4.12 -31.77
N SER A 268 10.01 4.87 -31.39
CA SER A 268 11.24 4.98 -32.19
C SER A 268 12.09 3.71 -32.26
N ARG A 269 11.82 2.68 -31.44
CA ARG A 269 12.53 1.39 -31.48
C ARG A 269 11.79 0.33 -32.31
N GLU A 270 10.48 0.49 -32.44
CA GLU A 270 9.62 -0.42 -33.22
C GLU A 270 9.46 0.02 -34.68
N THR A 271 9.83 1.27 -35.00
CA THR A 271 9.84 1.83 -36.36
C THR A 271 11.26 1.81 -36.91
#